data_AF-A0A5Q6S483-F1
#
_entry.id   AF-A0A5Q6S483-F1
#
_cell.length_a   1.000
_cell.length_b   1.000
_cell.length_c   1.000
_cell.angle_alpha   90.00
_cell.angle_beta   90.00
_cell.angle_gamma   90.00
#
_symmetry.space_group_name_H-M   'P 1'
#
loop_
_entity.id
_entity.type
_entity.pdbx_description
1 polymer ?
#
loop_
_entity_poly.entity_id
_entity_poly.type
_entity_poly.pdbx_seq_one_letter_code
_entity_poly.pdbx_strand_id
1 'polypeptide(L)' 'MFKPATARSTVTTSSGITGVSETVQGANATGRVVALTDDGTGIEIQVGGPSDEMDRLAAEIDQMIKSLGPVDTQEQS' A
#
# COMPACT_ATOMS: atom_id res chain seq x y z
N MET A 1 9.01 18.51 4.61
CA MET A 1 8.09 18.05 5.66
C MET A 1 6.82 17.57 4.97
N PHE A 2 6.50 16.29 5.06
CA PHE A 2 5.25 15.74 4.53
C PHE A 2 4.09 16.18 5.43
N LYS A 3 3.01 16.69 4.86
CA LYS A 3 1.73 16.87 5.57
C LYS A 3 0.87 15.66 5.22
N PRO A 4 0.47 14.81 6.18
CA PRO A 4 -0.42 13.69 5.88
C PRO A 4 -1.73 14.25 5.31
N ALA A 5 -2.12 13.78 4.12
CA ALA A 5 -3.44 14.05 3.60
C ALA A 5 -4.37 13.05 4.32
N THR A 6 -5.19 13.56 5.24
CA THR A 6 -5.86 12.79 6.31
C THR A 6 -6.98 11.85 5.86
N ALA A 7 -7.12 11.58 4.57
CA ALA A 7 -8.15 10.69 4.05
C ALA A 7 -7.65 9.24 4.07
N ARG A 8 -7.93 8.55 5.17
CA ARG A 8 -7.74 7.10 5.25
C ARG A 8 -8.83 6.38 4.44
N SER A 9 -8.44 5.33 3.74
CA SER A 9 -9.35 4.43 3.05
C SER A 9 -9.07 2.99 3.43
N THR A 10 -10.11 2.15 3.37
CA THR A 10 -9.94 0.70 3.51
C THR A 10 -9.37 0.14 2.21
N VAL A 11 -8.43 -0.79 2.32
CA VAL A 11 -7.95 -1.60 1.20
C VAL A 11 -8.18 -3.08 1.52
N THR A 12 -8.58 -3.84 0.51
CA THR A 12 -8.70 -5.30 0.57
C THR A 12 -7.93 -5.88 -0.59
N THR A 13 -6.99 -6.78 -0.32
CA THR A 13 -6.23 -7.49 -1.34
C THR A 13 -7.07 -8.60 -1.98
N SER A 14 -6.64 -9.13 -3.11
CA SER A 14 -7.30 -10.25 -3.78
C SER A 14 -7.24 -11.54 -2.96
N SER A 15 -6.29 -11.66 -2.04
CA SER A 15 -6.24 -12.76 -1.06
C SER A 15 -7.15 -12.55 0.15
N GLY A 16 -7.86 -11.42 0.23
CA GLY A 16 -8.80 -11.10 1.30
C GLY A 16 -8.19 -10.37 2.50
N ILE A 17 -6.89 -10.05 2.48
CA ILE A 17 -6.25 -9.29 3.55
C ILE A 17 -6.81 -7.87 3.53
N THR A 18 -7.31 -7.40 4.68
CA THR A 18 -7.90 -6.06 4.80
C THR A 18 -7.01 -5.17 5.67
N GLY A 19 -6.90 -3.90 5.30
CA GLY A 19 -6.14 -2.93 6.05
C GLY A 19 -6.51 -1.50 5.71
N VAL A 20 -5.61 -0.58 6.02
CA VAL A 20 -5.80 0.86 5.88
C VAL A 20 -4.76 1.42 4.93
N SER A 21 -5.17 2.33 4.08
CA SER A 21 -4.29 3.13 3.24
C SER A 21 -4.43 4.61 3.52
N GLU A 22 -3.30 5.33 3.46
CA GLU A 22 -3.23 6.78 3.64
C GLU A 22 -2.32 7.40 2.58
N THR A 23 -2.75 8.52 2.00
CA THR A 23 -1.92 9.32 1.09
C THR A 23 -1.16 10.37 1.88
N VAL A 24 0.12 10.52 1.56
CA VAL A 24 1.02 11.48 2.18
C VAL A 24 1.43 12.51 1.13
N GLN A 25 1.22 13.80 1.39
CA GLN A 25 1.56 14.86 0.43
C GLN A 25 2.74 15.68 0.92
N GLY A 26 3.76 15.80 0.08
CA GLY A 26 4.89 16.72 0.21
C GLY A 26 4.78 17.87 -0.78
N ALA A 27 5.78 18.76 -0.79
CA ALA A 27 5.79 19.93 -1.69
C ALA A 27 5.95 19.56 -3.18
N ASN A 28 6.65 18.46 -3.46
CA ASN A 28 6.98 17.97 -4.81
C ASN A 28 6.98 16.43 -4.91
N ALA A 29 6.48 15.77 -3.87
CA ALA A 29 6.48 14.32 -3.77
C ALA A 29 5.15 13.88 -3.14
N THR A 30 4.62 12.78 -3.65
CA THR A 30 3.46 12.12 -3.10
C THR A 30 3.89 10.75 -2.59
N GLY A 31 3.32 10.31 -1.49
CA GLY A 31 3.51 8.99 -0.94
C GLY A 31 2.17 8.33 -0.65
N ARG A 32 2.22 7.02 -0.44
CA ARG A 32 1.11 6.22 0.05
C ARG A 32 1.65 5.21 1.04
N VAL A 33 1.02 5.15 2.19
CA VAL A 33 1.27 4.13 3.20
C VAL A 33 0.08 3.17 3.21
N VAL A 34 0.37 1.88 3.27
CA VAL A 34 -0.63 0.83 3.44
C VAL A 34 -0.21 -0.03 4.62
N ALA A 35 -1.08 -0.17 5.60
CA ALA A 35 -0.91 -1.06 6.73
C ALA A 35 -1.91 -2.21 6.61
N LEU A 36 -1.41 -3.44 6.59
CA LEU A 36 -2.16 -4.68 6.53
C LEU A 36 -1.88 -5.51 7.78
N THR A 37 -2.76 -6.48 8.07
CA THR A 37 -2.50 -7.49 9.10
C THR A 37 -2.90 -8.84 8.55
N ASP A 38 -1.99 -9.81 8.63
CA ASP A 38 -2.21 -11.19 8.22
C ASP A 38 -1.70 -12.12 9.33
N ASP A 39 -2.56 -13.02 9.80
CA ASP A 39 -2.29 -13.94 10.91
C ASP A 39 -1.55 -13.32 12.13
N GLY A 40 -2.02 -12.13 12.56
CA GLY A 40 -1.42 -11.40 13.68
C GLY A 40 -0.08 -10.70 13.39
N THR A 41 0.46 -10.86 12.17
CA THR A 41 1.66 -10.16 11.70
C THR A 41 1.29 -8.86 10.99
N GLY A 42 1.89 -7.75 11.42
CA GLY A 42 1.73 -6.44 10.78
C GLY A 42 2.62 -6.31 9.55
N ILE A 43 2.06 -5.83 8.44
CA ILE A 43 2.78 -5.56 7.20
C ILE A 43 2.56 -4.09 6.83
N GLU A 44 3.63 -3.34 6.62
CA GLU A 44 3.58 -1.95 6.17
C GLU A 44 4.25 -1.80 4.81
N ILE A 45 3.59 -1.09 3.90
CA ILE A 45 4.05 -0.84 2.55
C ILE A 45 4.03 0.65 2.32
N GLN A 46 5.18 1.16 1.88
CA GLN A 46 5.34 2.56 1.55
C GLN A 46 5.74 2.68 0.09
N VAL A 47 4.97 3.47 -0.66
CA VAL A 47 5.27 3.84 -2.04
C VAL A 47 5.40 5.35 -2.08
N GLY A 48 6.42 5.87 -2.75
CA GLY A 48 6.59 7.31 -2.88
C GLY A 48 7.48 7.69 -4.03
N GLY A 49 7.26 8.90 -4.55
CA GLY A 49 7.97 9.44 -5.70
C GLY A 49 7.53 10.86 -6.04
N PRO A 50 8.03 11.41 -7.16
CA PRO A 50 7.51 12.66 -7.73
C PRO A 50 5.99 12.60 -7.89
N SER A 51 5.30 13.70 -7.56
CA SER A 51 3.83 13.71 -7.53
C SER A 51 3.20 13.34 -8.88
N ASP A 52 3.81 13.80 -9.97
CA ASP A 52 3.39 13.48 -11.34
C ASP A 52 3.58 12.01 -11.71
N GLU A 53 4.67 11.39 -11.26
CA GLU A 53 4.88 9.95 -11.44
C GLU A 53 3.90 9.11 -10.60
N MET A 54 3.65 9.53 -9.36
CA MET A 54 2.69 8.86 -8.47
C MET A 54 1.26 8.93 -9.01
N ASP A 55 0.87 10.06 -9.60
CA ASP A 55 -0.43 10.20 -10.26
C ASP A 55 -0.50 9.33 -11.52
N ARG A 56 0.58 9.29 -12.31
CA ARG A 56 0.66 8.47 -13.53
C ARG A 56 0.59 6.97 -13.24
N LEU A 57 1.19 6.51 -12.14
CA LEU A 57 1.30 5.10 -11.75
C LEU A 57 0.24 4.67 -10.73
N ALA A 58 -0.75 5.51 -10.44
CA ALA A 58 -1.70 5.25 -9.37
C ALA A 58 -2.44 3.91 -9.53
N ALA A 59 -2.80 3.54 -10.77
CA ALA A 59 -3.48 2.29 -11.07
C ALA A 59 -2.58 1.07 -10.88
N GLU A 60 -1.33 1.13 -11.34
CA GLU A 60 -0.33 0.08 -11.18
C GLU A 60 0.04 -0.13 -9.71
N ILE A 61 0.18 0.96 -8.95
CA ILE A 61 0.40 0.91 -7.51
C ILE A 61 -0.79 0.23 -6.80
N ASP A 62 -2.02 0.60 -7.18
CA ASP A 62 -3.23 -0.05 -6.66
C ASP A 62 -3.28 -1.55 -7.00
N GLN A 63 -2.93 -1.93 -8.22
CA GLN A 63 -2.88 -3.32 -8.65
C GLN A 63 -1.81 -4.11 -7.89
N MET A 64 -0.64 -3.52 -7.70
CA MET A 64 0.44 -4.12 -6.90
C MET A 64 -0.05 -4.39 -5.48
N ILE A 65 -0.61 -3.40 -4.79
CA ILE A 65 -1.13 -3.56 -3.42
C ILE A 65 -2.25 -4.61 -3.39
N LYS A 66 -3.18 -4.58 -4.35
CA LYS A 66 -4.27 -5.55 -4.42
C LYS A 66 -3.78 -6.97 -4.68
N SER A 67 -2.67 -7.15 -5.39
CA SER A 67 -2.13 -8.48 -5.72
C SER A 67 -1.45 -9.18 -4.54
N LEU A 68 -1.22 -8.49 -3.44
CA LEU A 68 -0.53 -9.04 -2.28
C LEU A 68 -1.33 -10.16 -1.63
N GLY A 69 -0.63 -11.21 -1.25
CA GLY A 69 -1.16 -12.31 -0.50
C GLY A 69 -0.04 -13.15 0.10
N PRO A 70 -0.39 -14.17 0.90
CA PRO A 70 0.57 -15.12 1.42
C PRO A 70 1.35 -15.76 0.28
N VAL A 71 2.66 -15.88 0.45
CA VAL A 71 3.46 -16.77 -0.38
C VAL A 71 3.36 -18.13 0.28
N ASP A 72 2.67 -19.08 -0.36
CA ASP A 72 2.72 -20.47 0.07
C ASP A 72 4.18 -20.94 -0.03
N THR A 73 4.90 -20.90 1.08
CA THR A 73 6.10 -21.72 1.24
C THR A 73 5.61 -23.15 1.37
N GLN A 74 5.37 -23.80 0.22
CA GLN A 74 5.35 -25.26 0.21
C GLN A 74 6.74 -25.69 0.65
N GLU A 75 6.90 -25.95 1.94
CA GLU A 75 8.02 -26.74 2.43
C GLU A 75 7.95 -28.04 1.63
N GLN A 76 8.93 -28.22 0.73
CA GLN A 76 9.13 -29.48 0.03
C GLN A 76 9.45 -30.52 1.10
N SER A 77 8.41 -31.20 1.59
CA SER A 77 8.50 -32.38 2.45
C SER A 77 8.78 -33.62 1.63
#